data_AF-F9EDY8-F1
#
_entry.id   AF-F9EDY8-F1
#
_cell.length_a   1.000
_cell.length_b   1.000
_cell.length_c   1.000
_cell.angle_alpha   90.00
_cell.angle_beta   90.00
_cell.angle_gamma   90.00
#
_symmetry.space_group_name_H-M   'P 1'
#
loop_
_entity.id
_entity.type
_entity.pdbx_description
1 polymer ?
#
loop_
_entity_poly.entity_id
_entity_poly.type
_entity_poly.pdbx_seq_one_letter_code
_entity_poly.pdbx_strand_id
1 'polypeptide(L)' 'LGPVGEGQVYGFTPAYCFTGRMEARLLGVEDAIAHLVFLAQAQDHQLVEDFSAATAQIAAQIATDDGENDAQ' A
#
# COMPACT_ATOMS: atom_id res chain seq x y z
N LEU A 1 2.82 -13.43 -4.14
CA LEU A 1 3.98 -12.77 -3.49
C LEU A 1 4.16 -13.23 -2.04
N GLY A 2 3.09 -13.67 -1.35
CA GLY A 2 3.21 -14.12 0.05
C GLY A 2 3.36 -12.94 1.02
N PRO A 3 3.14 -13.11 2.33
CA PRO A 3 3.21 -12.00 3.28
C PRO A 3 4.60 -11.34 3.27
N VAL A 4 4.62 -10.02 3.41
CA VAL A 4 5.87 -9.26 3.58
C VAL A 4 6.45 -9.52 4.96
N GLY A 5 7.77 -9.70 5.03
CA GLY A 5 8.51 -9.77 6.27
C GLY A 5 8.83 -8.40 6.87
N GLU A 6 9.48 -8.40 8.03
CA GLU A 6 10.02 -7.17 8.62
C GLU A 6 11.02 -6.52 7.66
N GLY A 7 10.90 -5.19 7.48
CA GLY A 7 11.75 -4.44 6.56
C GLY A 7 11.47 -4.68 5.08
N GLN A 8 10.35 -5.33 4.73
CA GLN A 8 9.95 -5.56 3.35
C GLN A 8 8.65 -4.84 3.01
N VAL A 9 8.53 -4.40 1.77
CA VAL A 9 7.31 -3.78 1.22
C VAL A 9 6.96 -4.39 -0.13
N TYR A 10 5.70 -4.26 -0.53
CA TYR A 10 5.34 -4.44 -1.93
C TYR A 10 5.68 -3.18 -2.71
N GLY A 11 6.49 -3.32 -3.76
CA GLY A 11 6.91 -2.23 -4.62
C GLY A 11 6.67 -2.54 -6.09
N PHE A 12 6.45 -1.50 -6.89
CA PHE A 12 6.41 -1.63 -8.35
C PHE A 12 7.82 -1.47 -8.91
N THR A 13 8.26 -2.43 -9.72
CA THR A 13 9.56 -2.39 -10.39
C THR A 13 9.35 -2.62 -11.90
N PRO A 14 9.54 -1.61 -12.76
CA PRO A 14 9.95 -0.23 -12.45
C PRO A 14 8.86 0.57 -11.70
N ALA A 15 9.27 1.63 -11.00
CA ALA A 15 8.37 2.45 -10.18
C ALA A 15 7.20 3.04 -10.97
N TYR A 16 6.04 3.12 -10.31
CA TYR A 16 4.82 3.66 -10.90
C TYR A 16 5.01 5.09 -11.43
N CYS A 17 5.74 5.94 -10.71
CA CYS A 17 6.00 7.32 -11.11
C CYS A 17 6.73 7.45 -12.46
N PHE A 18 7.42 6.40 -12.91
CA PHE A 18 8.14 6.40 -14.20
C PHE A 18 7.36 5.75 -15.33
N THR A 19 6.45 4.83 -15.00
CA THR A 19 5.77 4.00 -16.01
C THR A 19 4.30 4.29 -16.14
N GLY A 20 3.66 4.84 -15.10
CA GLY A 20 2.21 4.97 -14.97
C GLY A 20 1.47 3.63 -14.90
N ARG A 21 2.18 2.51 -14.68
CA ARG A 21 1.63 1.15 -14.75
C ARG A 21 1.51 0.53 -13.36
N MET A 22 0.29 0.17 -12.98
CA MET A 22 0.00 -0.66 -11.81
C MET A 22 -0.46 -2.04 -12.27
N GLU A 23 0.49 -2.93 -12.53
CA GLU A 23 0.22 -4.29 -12.99
C GLU A 23 0.76 -5.32 -12.00
N ALA A 24 0.02 -6.40 -11.76
CA ALA A 24 0.46 -7.46 -10.85
C ALA A 24 1.82 -8.07 -11.24
N ARG A 25 2.14 -8.10 -12.54
CA ARG A 25 3.44 -8.57 -13.07
C ARG A 25 4.62 -7.65 -12.76
N LEU A 26 4.37 -6.41 -12.34
CA LEU A 26 5.39 -5.43 -11.95
C LEU A 26 5.54 -5.35 -10.43
N LEU A 27 4.69 -6.05 -9.67
CA LEU A 27 4.69 -6.03 -8.21
C LEU A 27 5.67 -7.07 -7.67
N GLY A 28 6.60 -6.61 -6.83
CA GLY A 28 7.61 -7.43 -6.17
C GLY A 28 7.66 -7.17 -4.66
N VAL A 29 8.41 -8.01 -3.95
CA VAL A 29 8.81 -7.75 -2.56
C VAL A 29 10.16 -7.07 -2.60
N GLU A 30 10.25 -5.88 -2.00
CA GLU A 30 11.41 -5.01 -2.06
C GLU A 30 11.92 -4.71 -0.63
N ASP A 31 13.20 -4.33 -0.52
CA ASP A 31 13.75 -3.76 0.72
C ASP A 31 13.08 -2.42 1.02
N ALA A 32 12.48 -2.30 2.21
CA ALA A 32 11.68 -1.13 2.58
C ALA A 32 12.49 0.16 2.57
N ILE A 33 13.70 0.14 3.14
CA ILE A 33 14.51 1.35 3.30
C ILE A 33 14.99 1.82 1.92
N ALA A 34 15.60 0.94 1.15
CA ALA A 34 16.11 1.25 -0.18
C ALA A 34 14.99 1.73 -1.11
N HIS A 35 13.84 1.04 -1.11
CA HIS A 35 12.72 1.38 -1.98
C HIS A 35 12.10 2.74 -1.61
N LEU A 36 11.85 3.00 -0.33
CA LEU A 36 11.25 4.26 0.13
C LEU A 36 12.20 5.44 -0.04
N VAL A 37 13.51 5.27 0.20
CA VAL A 37 14.52 6.33 -0.05
C VAL A 37 14.55 6.70 -1.53
N PHE A 38 14.53 5.69 -2.42
CA PHE A 38 14.46 5.92 -3.84
C PHE A 38 13.19 6.71 -4.22
N LEU A 39 12.01 6.29 -3.75
CA LEU A 39 10.75 6.99 -4.04
C LEU A 39 10.74 8.43 -3.52
N ALA A 40 11.25 8.65 -2.30
CA ALA A 40 11.33 9.98 -1.68
C ALA A 40 12.20 10.96 -2.48
N GLN A 41 13.15 10.46 -3.28
CA GLN A 41 14.03 11.28 -4.12
C GLN A 41 13.58 11.36 -5.58
N ALA A 42 12.70 10.44 -6.02
CA ALA A 42 12.36 10.27 -7.44
C ALA A 42 11.31 11.24 -7.98
N GLN A 43 10.57 11.94 -7.12
CA GLN A 43 9.47 12.82 -7.53
C GLN A 43 9.22 13.95 -6.53
N ASP A 44 8.53 14.99 -6.96
CA ASP A 44 7.98 16.00 -6.05
C ASP A 44 6.82 15.41 -5.25
N HIS A 45 6.71 15.82 -3.99
CA HIS A 45 5.69 15.33 -3.07
C HIS A 45 4.69 16.44 -2.77
N GLN A 46 3.40 16.15 -2.93
CA GLN A 46 2.32 17.06 -2.64
C GLN A 46 1.53 16.59 -1.42
N LEU A 47 1.26 17.51 -0.50
CA LEU A 47 0.28 17.28 0.56
C LEU A 47 -1.11 17.37 -0.07
N VAL A 48 -1.93 16.36 0.18
CA VAL A 48 -3.33 16.28 -0.26
C VAL A 48 -4.24 16.18 0.95
N GLU A 49 -5.55 16.28 0.72
CA GLU A 49 -6.54 16.12 1.78
C GLU A 49 -6.39 14.77 2.49
N ASP A 50 -6.48 14.79 3.81
CA ASP A 50 -6.31 13.60 4.65
C ASP A 50 -7.64 12.84 4.78
N PHE A 51 -7.72 11.70 4.10
CA PHE A 51 -8.87 10.79 4.17
C PHE A 51 -8.69 9.64 5.17
N SER A 52 -7.60 9.63 5.95
CA SER A 52 -7.27 8.51 6.86
C SER A 52 -8.39 8.22 7.87
N ALA A 53 -9.03 9.26 8.41
CA ALA A 53 -10.17 9.10 9.32
C ALA A 53 -11.38 8.45 8.64
N ALA A 54 -11.69 8.82 7.39
CA ALA A 54 -12.77 8.22 6.62
C ALA A 54 -12.46 6.76 6.27
N THR A 55 -11.22 6.47 5.85
CA THR A 55 -10.76 5.11 5.58
C THR A 55 -10.78 4.23 6.85
N ALA A 56 -10.35 4.76 7.99
CA ALA A 56 -10.39 4.04 9.26
C ALA A 56 -11.82 3.67 9.66
N GLN A 57 -12.79 4.58 9.47
CA GLN A 57 -14.20 4.30 9.72
C GLN A 57 -14.74 3.18 8.81
N ILE A 58 -14.39 3.19 7.52
CA ILE A 58 -14.80 2.14 6.57
C ILE A 58 -14.17 0.80 6.95
N ALA A 59 -12.88 0.79 7.27
CA ALA A 59 -12.19 -0.43 7.69
C ALA A 59 -12.79 -1.02 8.98
N ALA A 60 -13.17 -0.15 9.93
CA ALA A 60 -13.87 -0.57 11.14
C ALA A 60 -15.24 -1.18 10.83
N GLN A 61 -16.02 -0.58 9.91
CA GLN A 61 -17.32 -1.11 9.49
C GLN A 61 -17.19 -2.49 8.82
N ILE A 62 -16.20 -2.67 7.93
CA ILE A 62 -15.95 -3.96 7.28
C ILE A 62 -15.61 -5.03 8.34
N ALA A 63 -14.74 -4.68 9.30
CA ALA A 63 -14.37 -5.60 10.38
C ALA A 63 -15.56 -5.98 11.29
N THR A 64 -16.56 -5.10 11.45
CA THR A 64 -17.77 -5.40 12.22
C THR A 64 -18.79 -6.20 11.41
N ASP A 65 -18.92 -5.95 10.11
CA ASP A 65 -19.84 -6.70 9.23
C ASP A 65 -19.40 -8.17 9.06
N ASP A 66 -18.10 -8.43 8.99
CA ASP A 66 -17.55 -9.79 8.95
C ASP A 66 -17.78 -10.57 10.27
N GLY A 67 -17.94 -9.86 11.41
CA GLY A 67 -18.16 -10.47 12.72
C GLY A 67 -19.60 -10.93 12.99
N GLU A 68 -20.59 -10.42 12.25
CA GLU A 68 -21.99 -10.83 12.41
C GLU A 68 -22.35 -12.08 11.61
N ASN A 69 -21.59 -12.43 10.57
CA ASN A 69 -21.88 -13.59 9.71
C ASN A 69 -21.32 -14.92 10.25
N ASP A 70 -20.46 -14.89 11.28
CA ASP A 70 -19.89 -16.07 11.96
C ASP A 70 -20.65 -16.47 13.24
N ALA A 71 -21.72 -15.75 13.61
CA ALA A 71 -22.50 -15.96 14.83
C ALA A 71 -23.90 -16.59 14.61
N GLN A 72 -24.20 -17.15 13.43
CA GLN A 72 -25.47 -17.84 13.12
C GLN A 72 -25.33 -19.36 12.95
#